data_AF-A0A819FRJ3-F1
#
_entry.id   AF-A0A819FRJ3-F1
#
_cell.length_a   1.000
_cell.length_b   1.000
_cell.length_c   1.000
_cell.angle_alpha   90.00
_cell.angle_beta   90.00
_cell.angle_gamma   90.00
#
_symmetry.space_group_name_H-M   'P 1'
#
loop_
_entity.id
_entity.type
_entity.pdbx_description
1 polymer ?
#
loop_
_entity_poly.entity_id
_entity_poly.type
_entity_poly.pdbx_seq_one_letter_code
_entity_poly.pdbx_strand_id
1 'polypeptide(L)'
;MGHIYQQQKEFGKAAEAFNSAVEQSVKINSEDSLHRIQLFENLSAVYYNGSDLRKAVDCLKNALEIAEKYFNASDPEIARLYRNIGDVYLDYDDLIRALSSYHRAAATYYVADLMEDERYKDVMYLIKRCDALLNSIQNYRWIDNVDFTGKQSDFNQSNFHGASNSIKFWLNGGRLKSKLSIRLRIGFCCTII
;
A
#
# COMPACT_ATOMS: atom_id res chain seq x y z
N MET A 1 14.14 20.11 13.08
CA MET A 1 12.84 20.29 13.76
C MET A 1 11.83 19.19 13.40
N GLY A 2 11.54 18.92 12.12
CA GLY A 2 10.56 17.89 11.72
C GLY A 2 10.79 16.49 12.34
N HIS A 3 12.02 15.98 12.30
CA HIS A 3 12.37 14.69 12.93
C HIS A 3 12.17 14.67 14.46
N ILE A 4 12.41 15.79 15.14
CA ILE A 4 12.23 15.90 16.59
C ILE A 4 10.74 15.78 16.94
N TYR A 5 9.87 16.47 16.20
CA TYR A 5 8.42 16.36 16.38
C TYR A 5 7.89 14.96 16.04
N GLN A 6 8.48 14.29 15.05
CA GLN A 6 8.14 12.91 14.72
C GLN A 6 8.48 11.96 15.88
N GLN A 7 9.63 12.13 16.53
CA GLN A 7 9.99 11.35 17.73
C GLN A 7 9.04 11.61 18.90
N GLN A 8 8.55 12.85 19.01
CA GLN A 8 7.55 13.24 20.02
C GLN A 8 6.11 12.82 19.66
N LYS A 9 5.90 12.18 18.50
CA LYS A 9 4.58 11.80 17.95
C LYS A 9 3.65 12.99 17.68
N GLU A 10 4.21 14.19 17.56
CA GLU A 10 3.48 15.40 17.18
C GLU A 10 3.39 15.50 15.65
N PHE A 11 2.64 14.61 15.03
CA PHE A 11 2.61 14.46 13.56
C PHE A 11 2.12 15.72 12.83
N GLY A 12 1.21 16.49 13.42
CA GLY A 12 0.75 17.76 12.84
C GLY A 12 1.87 18.79 12.69
N LYS A 13 2.62 19.04 13.78
CA LYS A 13 3.76 19.98 13.76
C LYS A 13 4.92 19.45 12.91
N ALA A 14 5.14 18.14 12.91
CA ALA A 14 6.11 17.52 12.03
C ALA A 14 5.77 17.77 10.55
N ALA A 15 4.51 17.58 10.16
CA ALA A 15 4.05 17.82 8.80
C ALA A 15 4.18 19.30 8.40
N GLU A 16 3.80 20.24 9.27
CA GLU A 16 3.97 21.68 9.03
C GLU A 16 5.44 22.06 8.81
N ALA A 17 6.35 21.51 9.63
CA ALA A 17 7.78 21.76 9.50
C ALA A 17 8.34 21.22 8.17
N PHE A 18 7.94 20.02 7.76
CA PHE A 18 8.36 19.45 6.48
C PHE A 18 7.72 20.14 5.27
N ASN A 19 6.43 20.52 5.34
CA ASN A 19 5.77 21.31 4.29
C ASN A 19 6.46 22.67 4.09
N SER A 20 6.79 23.35 5.19
CA SER A 20 7.53 24.62 5.14
C SER A 20 8.89 24.46 4.47
N ALA A 21 9.59 23.35 4.73
CA ALA A 21 10.87 23.03 4.08
C ALA A 21 10.69 22.73 2.58
N VAL A 22 9.63 22.01 2.19
CA VAL A 22 9.30 21.76 0.79
C VAL A 22 9.01 23.08 0.06
N GLU A 23 8.19 23.96 0.62
CA GLU A 23 7.89 25.27 0.04
C GLU A 23 9.13 26.15 -0.15
N GLN A 24 10.05 26.13 0.82
CA GLN A 24 11.33 26.83 0.70
C GLN A 24 12.20 26.23 -0.41
N SER A 25 12.27 24.89 -0.50
CA SER A 25 13.03 24.21 -1.55
C SER A 25 12.53 24.53 -2.96
N VAL A 26 11.21 24.76 -3.12
CA VAL A 26 10.61 25.18 -4.40
C VAL A 26 11.01 26.61 -4.74
N LYS A 27 10.99 27.53 -3.75
CA LYS A 27 11.31 28.95 -3.95
C LYS A 27 12.77 29.21 -4.30
N ILE A 28 13.68 28.45 -3.69
CA ILE A 28 15.12 28.63 -3.88
C ILE A 28 15.56 28.15 -5.28
N ASN A 29 14.70 27.38 -5.98
CA ASN A 29 14.96 26.84 -7.31
C ASN A 29 16.33 26.14 -7.41
N SER A 30 16.84 25.65 -6.28
CA SER A 30 18.09 24.91 -6.26
C SER A 30 17.84 23.55 -6.88
N GLU A 31 18.79 23.13 -7.71
CA GLU A 31 18.84 21.86 -8.42
C GLU A 31 18.97 20.64 -7.48
N ASP A 32 18.80 20.81 -6.16
CA ASP A 32 18.82 19.77 -5.13
C ASP A 32 17.51 18.95 -5.12
N SER A 33 17.21 18.33 -6.26
CA SER A 33 16.04 17.48 -6.43
C SER A 33 16.09 16.24 -5.54
N LEU A 34 17.28 15.76 -5.20
CA LEU A 34 17.46 14.70 -4.20
C LEU A 34 16.98 15.14 -2.81
N HIS A 35 17.29 16.37 -2.40
CA HIS A 35 16.83 16.89 -1.11
C HIS A 35 15.30 16.98 -1.08
N ARG A 36 14.68 17.39 -2.19
CA ARG A 36 13.22 17.50 -2.31
C ARG A 36 12.54 16.13 -2.25
N ILE A 37 13.11 15.12 -2.90
CA ILE A 37 12.64 13.72 -2.80
C ILE A 37 12.66 13.27 -1.34
N GLN A 38 13.78 13.47 -0.64
CA GLN A 38 13.92 13.09 0.76
C GLN A 38 12.91 13.82 1.67
N LEU A 39 12.64 15.10 1.40
CA LEU A 39 11.62 15.86 2.14
C LEU A 39 10.22 15.28 1.94
N PHE A 40 9.85 14.91 0.71
CA PHE A 40 8.57 14.26 0.44
C PHE A 40 8.45 12.87 1.06
N GLU A 41 9.54 12.10 1.11
CA GLU A 41 9.55 10.81 1.79
C GLU A 41 9.39 10.95 3.31
N ASN A 42 10.08 11.92 3.91
CA ASN A 42 9.93 12.20 5.33
C ASN A 42 8.51 12.69 5.65
N LEU A 43 7.94 13.53 4.80
CA LEU A 43 6.56 13.98 4.92
C LEU A 43 5.58 12.81 4.78
N SER A 44 5.81 11.90 3.84
CA SER A 44 5.05 10.65 3.70
C SER A 44 5.10 9.81 4.97
N ALA A 45 6.30 9.59 5.54
CA ALA A 45 6.46 8.84 6.77
C ALA A 45 5.72 9.49 7.95
N VAL A 46 5.69 10.82 8.02
CA VAL A 46 4.91 11.55 9.04
C VAL A 46 3.42 11.32 8.84
N TYR A 47 2.90 11.44 7.62
CA TYR A 47 1.48 11.20 7.35
C TYR A 47 1.08 9.74 7.57
N TYR A 48 1.93 8.80 7.19
CA TYR A 48 1.76 7.38 7.43
C TYR A 48 1.64 7.08 8.93
N ASN A 49 2.58 7.59 9.73
CA ASN A 49 2.53 7.46 11.19
C ASN A 49 1.35 8.20 11.83
N GLY A 50 0.88 9.27 11.19
CA GLY A 50 -0.33 10.01 11.54
C GLY A 50 -1.63 9.38 11.04
N SER A 51 -1.59 8.18 10.43
CA SER A 51 -2.72 7.47 9.83
C SER A 51 -3.43 8.17 8.66
N ASP A 52 -2.84 9.22 8.09
CA ASP A 52 -3.33 9.88 6.86
C ASP A 52 -2.67 9.24 5.64
N LEU A 53 -3.03 7.97 5.38
CA LEU A 53 -2.43 7.14 4.34
C LEU A 53 -2.60 7.73 2.93
N ARG A 54 -3.70 8.47 2.69
CA ARG A 54 -3.94 9.14 1.39
C ARG A 54 -2.89 10.21 1.13
N LYS A 55 -2.64 11.10 2.09
CA LYS A 55 -1.59 12.12 1.94
C LYS A 55 -0.20 11.50 1.87
N ALA A 56 0.05 10.40 2.56
CA ALA A 56 1.32 9.67 2.48
C ALA A 56 1.59 9.20 1.04
N VAL A 57 0.59 8.59 0.38
CA VAL A 57 0.70 8.21 -1.05
C VAL A 57 0.93 9.42 -1.95
N ASP A 58 0.18 10.51 -1.76
CA ASP A 58 0.32 11.70 -2.59
C ASP A 58 1.73 12.31 -2.47
N CYS A 59 2.31 12.29 -1.26
CA CYS A 59 3.69 12.73 -1.04
C CYS A 59 4.70 11.83 -1.76
N LEU A 60 4.54 10.50 -1.70
CA LEU A 60 5.43 9.56 -2.41
C LEU A 60 5.30 9.68 -3.93
N LYS A 61 4.11 9.98 -4.46
CA LYS A 61 3.93 10.24 -5.90
C LYS A 61 4.63 11.52 -6.35
N ASN A 62 4.57 12.58 -5.54
CA ASN A 62 5.34 13.80 -5.82
C ASN A 62 6.85 13.53 -5.80
N ALA A 63 7.34 12.72 -4.85
CA ALA A 63 8.72 12.27 -4.83
C ALA A 63 9.10 11.49 -6.09
N LEU A 64 8.22 10.57 -6.52
CA LEU A 64 8.41 9.76 -7.72
C LEU A 64 8.47 10.61 -9.00
N GLU A 65 7.58 11.60 -9.16
CA GLU A 65 7.58 12.48 -10.33
C GLU A 65 8.88 13.29 -10.45
N ILE A 66 9.46 13.68 -9.30
CA ILE A 66 10.78 14.30 -9.28
C ILE A 66 11.85 13.26 -9.61
N ALA A 67 11.80 12.08 -8.98
CA ALA A 67 12.77 11.01 -9.23
C ALA A 67 12.84 10.60 -10.71
N GLU A 68 11.69 10.45 -11.39
CA GLU A 68 11.61 10.08 -12.81
C GLU A 68 12.17 11.14 -13.75
N LYS A 69 12.27 12.41 -13.33
CA LYS A 69 12.88 13.49 -14.13
C LYS A 69 14.41 13.55 -13.98
N TYR A 70 14.95 13.08 -12.86
CA TYR A 70 16.36 13.24 -12.51
C TYR A 70 17.15 11.95 -12.60
N PHE A 71 16.52 10.82 -12.30
CA PHE A 71 17.14 9.51 -12.36
C PHE A 71 16.75 8.77 -13.64
N ASN A 72 17.60 7.84 -14.05
CA ASN A 72 17.26 6.91 -15.11
C ASN A 72 16.12 5.99 -14.64
N ALA A 73 15.27 5.53 -15.56
CA ALA A 73 14.12 4.68 -15.22
C ALA A 73 14.49 3.37 -14.49
N SER A 74 15.76 2.95 -14.57
CA SER A 74 16.32 1.77 -13.91
C SER A 74 16.94 2.07 -12.54
N ASP A 75 16.79 3.28 -12.01
CA ASP A 75 17.44 3.65 -10.76
C ASP A 75 16.81 2.92 -9.56
N PRO A 76 17.62 2.29 -8.68
CA PRO A 76 17.13 1.63 -7.48
C PRO A 76 16.29 2.51 -6.55
N GLU A 77 16.49 3.83 -6.57
CA GLU A 77 15.70 4.78 -5.79
C GLU A 77 14.26 4.89 -6.29
N ILE A 78 14.04 4.81 -7.61
CA ILE A 78 12.70 4.75 -8.19
C ILE A 78 11.98 3.47 -7.73
N ALA A 79 12.70 2.34 -7.73
CA ALA A 79 12.14 1.07 -7.25
C ALA A 79 11.78 1.14 -5.75
N ARG A 80 12.62 1.81 -4.94
CA ARG A 80 12.36 2.02 -3.50
C ARG A 80 11.12 2.87 -3.27
N LEU A 81 10.91 3.93 -4.06
CA LEU A 81 9.70 4.75 -4.00
C LEU A 81 8.45 3.94 -4.37
N TYR A 82 8.51 3.13 -5.44
CA TYR A 82 7.41 2.23 -5.79
C TYR A 82 7.09 1.22 -4.68
N ARG A 83 8.11 0.63 -4.04
CA ARG A 83 7.91 -0.25 -2.89
C ARG A 83 7.21 0.47 -1.74
N ASN A 84 7.68 1.65 -1.37
CA ASN A 84 7.07 2.44 -0.30
C ASN A 84 5.61 2.80 -0.60
N ILE A 85 5.27 3.11 -1.86
CA ILE A 85 3.87 3.32 -2.28
C ILE A 85 3.06 2.03 -2.11
N GLY A 86 3.64 0.88 -2.47
CA GLY A 86 3.02 -0.43 -2.27
C GLY A 86 2.72 -0.73 -0.79
N ASP A 87 3.66 -0.43 0.10
CA ASP A 87 3.50 -0.62 1.55
C ASP A 87 2.35 0.23 2.10
N VAL A 88 2.29 1.51 1.72
CA VAL A 88 1.19 2.38 2.14
C VAL A 88 -0.17 1.89 1.61
N TYR A 89 -0.23 1.36 0.38
CA TYR A 89 -1.47 0.77 -0.14
C TYR A 89 -1.84 -0.55 0.54
N LEU A 90 -0.86 -1.37 0.92
CA LEU A 90 -1.07 -2.59 1.68
C LEU A 90 -1.71 -2.27 3.05
N ASP A 91 -1.24 -1.24 3.73
CA ASP A 91 -1.83 -0.78 5.00
C ASP A 91 -3.16 -0.04 4.83
N TYR A 92 -3.46 0.41 3.61
CA TYR A 92 -4.76 0.93 3.23
C TYR A 92 -5.74 -0.17 2.77
N ASP A 93 -5.36 -1.45 2.90
CA ASP A 93 -6.10 -2.63 2.42
C ASP A 93 -6.41 -2.64 0.91
N ASP A 94 -5.72 -1.82 0.10
CA ASP A 94 -5.85 -1.78 -1.35
C ASP A 94 -4.80 -2.71 -2.00
N LEU A 95 -5.04 -4.02 -1.88
CA LEU A 95 -4.14 -5.06 -2.37
C LEU A 95 -3.86 -4.97 -3.87
N ILE A 96 -4.82 -4.50 -4.67
CA ILE A 96 -4.67 -4.39 -6.14
C ILE A 96 -3.64 -3.31 -6.46
N ARG A 97 -3.75 -2.13 -5.84
CA ARG A 97 -2.79 -1.05 -6.05
C ARG A 97 -1.43 -1.36 -5.42
N ALA A 98 -1.41 -2.04 -4.27
CA ALA A 98 -0.18 -2.51 -3.66
C ALA A 98 0.61 -3.45 -4.61
N LEU A 99 -0.05 -4.47 -5.17
CA LEU A 99 0.53 -5.38 -6.17
C LEU A 99 1.05 -4.63 -7.39
N SER A 100 0.24 -3.72 -7.93
CA SER A 100 0.65 -2.93 -9.10
C SER A 100 1.94 -2.14 -8.83
N SER A 101 2.04 -1.51 -7.66
CA SER A 101 3.25 -0.79 -7.23
C SER A 101 4.45 -1.72 -7.02
N TYR A 102 4.27 -2.88 -6.37
CA TYR A 102 5.37 -3.82 -6.17
C TYR A 102 5.88 -4.42 -7.49
N HIS A 103 5.00 -4.71 -8.44
CA HIS A 103 5.42 -5.15 -9.77
C HIS A 103 6.24 -4.09 -10.51
N ARG A 104 5.88 -2.80 -10.37
CA ARG A 104 6.69 -1.71 -10.93
C ARG A 104 8.07 -1.64 -10.27
N ALA A 105 8.14 -1.76 -8.95
CA ALA A 105 9.42 -1.84 -8.24
C ALA A 105 10.27 -3.02 -8.73
N ALA A 106 9.67 -4.21 -8.88
CA ALA A 106 10.36 -5.40 -9.37
C ALA A 106 10.84 -5.23 -10.82
N ALA A 107 10.04 -4.59 -11.68
CA ALA A 107 10.42 -4.29 -13.07
C ALA A 107 11.61 -3.33 -13.12
N THR A 108 11.64 -2.29 -12.30
CA THR A 108 12.78 -1.37 -12.22
C THR A 108 14.05 -2.10 -11.78
N TYR A 109 13.99 -2.94 -10.73
CA TYR A 109 15.14 -3.75 -10.31
C TYR A 109 15.59 -4.76 -11.38
N TYR A 110 14.66 -5.34 -12.13
CA TYR A 110 14.96 -6.25 -13.22
C TYR A 110 15.73 -5.54 -14.35
N VAL A 111 15.27 -4.36 -14.78
CA VAL A 111 15.95 -3.58 -15.83
C VAL A 111 17.30 -3.02 -15.35
N ALA A 112 17.47 -2.89 -14.03
CA ALA A 112 18.74 -2.51 -13.42
C ALA A 112 19.76 -3.68 -13.30
N ASP A 113 19.38 -4.90 -13.70
CA ASP A 113 20.15 -6.13 -13.49
C ASP A 113 20.47 -6.44 -12.01
N LEU A 114 19.61 -5.98 -11.08
CA LEU A 114 19.79 -6.12 -9.62
C LEU A 114 18.97 -7.27 -9.02
N MET A 115 18.83 -8.38 -9.75
CA MET A 115 18.01 -9.52 -9.30
C MET A 115 18.58 -10.26 -8.08
N GLU A 116 19.89 -10.16 -7.85
CA GLU A 116 20.54 -10.83 -6.70
C GLU A 116 20.43 -10.02 -5.40
N ASP A 117 20.07 -8.74 -5.50
CA ASP A 117 19.94 -7.85 -4.35
C ASP A 117 18.85 -8.33 -3.39
N GLU A 118 19.12 -8.18 -2.10
CA GLU A 118 18.15 -8.43 -1.03
C GLU A 118 16.87 -7.62 -1.23
N ARG A 119 17.00 -6.37 -1.70
CA ARG A 119 15.90 -5.47 -2.02
C ARG A 119 14.91 -6.05 -3.05
N TYR A 120 15.43 -6.72 -4.08
CA TYR A 120 14.58 -7.35 -5.09
C TYR A 120 13.85 -8.56 -4.49
N LYS A 121 14.56 -9.39 -3.72
CA LYS A 121 13.99 -10.55 -3.03
C LYS A 121 12.86 -10.15 -2.07
N ASP A 122 13.03 -9.03 -1.36
CA ASP A 122 12.00 -8.46 -0.48
C ASP A 122 10.73 -8.08 -1.27
N VAL A 123 10.88 -7.35 -2.38
CA VAL A 123 9.74 -6.98 -3.23
C VAL A 123 9.04 -8.23 -3.79
N MET A 124 9.79 -9.24 -4.22
CA MET A 124 9.23 -10.50 -4.71
C MET A 124 8.49 -11.27 -3.60
N TYR A 125 8.97 -11.22 -2.35
CA TYR A 125 8.26 -11.77 -1.21
C TYR A 125 6.94 -11.05 -0.96
N LEU A 126 6.93 -9.71 -1.02
CA LEU A 126 5.73 -8.90 -0.87
C LEU A 126 4.68 -9.20 -1.96
N ILE A 127 5.11 -9.34 -3.22
CA ILE A 127 4.23 -9.73 -4.34
C ILE A 127 3.55 -11.08 -4.03
N LYS A 128 4.34 -12.11 -3.69
CA LYS A 128 3.82 -13.44 -3.36
C LYS A 128 2.82 -13.41 -2.20
N ARG A 129 3.11 -12.60 -1.17
CA ARG A 129 2.22 -12.43 -0.02
C ARG A 129 0.90 -11.78 -0.44
N CYS A 130 0.94 -10.72 -1.23
CA CYS A 130 -0.26 -10.04 -1.71
C CYS A 130 -1.09 -10.94 -2.64
N ASP A 131 -0.45 -11.72 -3.52
CA ASP A 131 -1.14 -12.70 -4.37
C ASP A 131 -1.84 -13.78 -3.54
N ALA A 132 -1.18 -14.31 -2.51
CA ALA A 132 -1.77 -15.29 -1.60
C ALA A 132 -2.98 -14.71 -0.85
N LEU A 133 -2.90 -13.46 -0.40
CA LEU A 133 -4.01 -12.75 0.25
C LEU A 133 -5.18 -12.56 -0.73
N LEU A 134 -4.91 -12.11 -1.96
CA LEU A 134 -5.93 -11.91 -2.97
C LEU A 134 -6.66 -13.22 -3.32
N ASN A 135 -5.91 -14.31 -3.51
CA ASN A 135 -6.47 -15.64 -3.75
C ASN A 135 -7.30 -16.12 -2.56
N SER A 136 -6.87 -15.86 -1.33
CA SER A 136 -7.67 -16.20 -0.14
C SER A 136 -9.01 -15.46 -0.13
N ILE A 137 -9.02 -14.15 -0.43
CA ILE A 137 -10.24 -13.33 -0.49
C ILE A 137 -11.17 -13.83 -1.60
N GLN A 138 -10.62 -14.16 -2.77
CA GLN A 138 -11.41 -14.72 -3.88
C GLN A 138 -12.03 -16.06 -3.51
N ASN A 139 -11.28 -16.94 -2.85
CA ASN A 139 -11.77 -18.24 -2.38
C ASN A 139 -12.91 -18.08 -1.35
N TYR A 140 -12.78 -17.16 -0.38
CA TYR A 140 -13.86 -16.88 0.57
C TYR A 140 -15.10 -16.29 -0.12
N ARG A 141 -14.90 -15.36 -1.06
CA ARG A 141 -16.01 -14.78 -1.86
C ARG A 141 -16.73 -15.83 -2.71
N TRP A 142 -16.03 -16.86 -3.16
CA TRP A 142 -16.64 -17.97 -3.89
C TRP A 142 -17.45 -18.88 -2.97
N ILE A 143 -16.95 -19.17 -1.76
CA ILE A 143 -17.65 -19.98 -0.74
C ILE A 143 -18.94 -19.28 -0.28
N ASP A 144 -18.91 -17.97 -0.04
CA ASP A 144 -20.09 -17.20 0.38
C ASP A 144 -21.19 -17.13 -0.70
N ASN A 145 -20.83 -17.38 -1.98
CA ASN A 145 -21.76 -17.49 -3.11
C ASN A 145 -22.26 -18.93 -3.36
N VAL A 146 -21.78 -19.90 -2.58
CA VAL A 146 -22.37 -21.24 -2.55
C VAL A 146 -23.48 -21.23 -1.49
N ASP A 147 -24.71 -20.99 -1.93
CA ASP A 147 -25.87 -21.11 -1.04
C ASP A 147 -25.84 -22.47 -0.33
N PHE A 148 -26.26 -22.51 0.94
CA PHE A 148 -26.36 -23.73 1.80
C PHE A 148 -27.20 -24.89 1.20
N THR A 149 -27.69 -24.75 -0.02
CA THR A 149 -28.45 -25.74 -0.79
C THR A 149 -27.63 -26.46 -1.86
N GLY A 150 -26.33 -26.15 -2.01
CA GLY A 150 -25.43 -26.89 -2.91
C GLY A 150 -25.73 -26.72 -4.40
N LYS A 151 -26.49 -25.69 -4.80
CA LYS A 151 -26.66 -25.31 -6.20
C LYS A 151 -25.75 -24.13 -6.53
N GLN A 152 -24.77 -24.42 -7.39
CA GLN A 152 -23.92 -23.43 -8.02
C GLN A 152 -24.81 -22.53 -8.88
N SER A 153 -24.98 -21.26 -8.50
CA SER A 153 -25.68 -20.31 -9.36
C SER A 153 -24.70 -19.86 -10.45
N ASP A 154 -25.05 -20.14 -11.71
CA ASP A 154 -24.27 -19.78 -12.89
C ASP A 154 -24.18 -18.26 -13.03
N PHE A 155 -23.20 -17.63 -12.38
CA PHE A 155 -22.92 -16.20 -12.54
C PHE A 155 -21.74 -16.00 -13.50
N ASN A 156 -22.08 -15.59 -14.73
CA ASN A 156 -21.18 -15.41 -15.86
C ASN A 156 -20.16 -14.27 -15.61
N GLN A 157 -18.88 -14.53 -15.89
CA GLN A 157 -17.74 -13.60 -15.68
C GLN A 157 -17.71 -12.36 -16.60
N SER A 158 -18.74 -12.09 -17.40
CA SER A 158 -18.68 -11.08 -18.47
C SER A 158 -18.90 -9.61 -18.04
N ASN A 159 -19.14 -9.30 -16.77
CA ASN A 159 -19.50 -7.94 -16.32
C ASN A 159 -18.48 -7.26 -15.39
N PHE A 160 -17.19 -7.52 -15.57
CA PHE A 160 -16.12 -6.77 -14.86
C PHE A 160 -15.45 -5.73 -15.76
N HIS A 161 -16.21 -4.76 -16.26
CA HIS A 161 -15.69 -3.45 -16.65
C HIS A 161 -16.51 -2.40 -15.89
N GLY A 162 -16.09 -2.05 -14.67
CA GLY A 162 -16.65 -0.88 -13.96
C GLY A 162 -16.99 -0.99 -12.47
N ALA A 163 -16.64 -2.07 -11.76
CA ALA A 163 -16.97 -2.21 -10.34
C ALA A 163 -15.88 -1.64 -9.40
N SER A 164 -15.50 -0.37 -9.56
CA SER A 164 -14.68 0.35 -8.56
C SER A 164 -15.48 1.32 -7.69
N ASN A 165 -16.81 1.40 -7.84
CA ASN A 165 -17.65 2.37 -7.12
C ASN A 165 -18.94 1.76 -6.53
N SER A 166 -18.85 0.75 -5.67
CA SER A 166 -20.00 0.33 -4.84
C SER A 166 -19.67 -0.70 -3.76
N ILE A 167 -18.80 -0.35 -2.81
CA ILE A 167 -18.77 -1.02 -1.47
C ILE A 167 -19.84 -0.41 -0.53
N LYS A 168 -20.69 0.50 -1.02
CA LYS A 168 -21.49 1.41 -0.17
C LYS A 168 -22.97 1.08 0.03
N PHE A 169 -23.48 -0.12 -0.24
CA PHE A 169 -24.95 -0.34 -0.15
C PHE A 169 -25.51 -1.58 0.53
N TRP A 170 -24.73 -2.35 1.31
CA TRP A 170 -25.29 -3.47 2.08
C TRP A 170 -25.02 -3.42 3.59
N LEU A 171 -24.79 -2.22 4.13
CA LEU A 171 -24.80 -1.94 5.57
C LEU A 171 -26.12 -1.32 6.03
N ASN A 172 -27.26 -2.01 5.84
CA ASN A 172 -28.48 -1.66 6.56
C ASN A 172 -29.14 -2.90 7.14
N GLY A 173 -28.82 -3.18 8.41
CA GLY A 173 -29.58 -4.14 9.21
C GLY A 173 -28.81 -4.83 10.33
N GLY A 174 -28.22 -4.08 11.27
CA GLY A 174 -27.90 -4.66 12.59
C GLY A 174 -26.57 -4.24 13.21
N ARG A 175 -26.62 -3.15 13.99
CA ARG A 175 -25.76 -2.81 15.14
C ARG A 175 -24.31 -3.32 15.14
N LEU A 176 -23.40 -2.38 14.87
CA LEU A 176 -22.06 -2.34 15.46
C LEU A 176 -22.13 -2.46 17.00
N LYS A 177 -21.52 -3.51 17.57
CA LYS A 177 -20.92 -3.47 18.90
C LYS A 177 -19.51 -4.09 18.85
N SER A 178 -18.53 -3.18 18.81
CA SER A 178 -17.31 -3.17 19.63
C SER A 178 -16.39 -4.39 19.71
N LYS A 179 -15.12 -4.12 19.43
CA LYS A 179 -13.89 -4.65 20.08
C LYS A 179 -13.53 -6.13 19.89
N LEU A 180 -12.35 -6.30 19.28
CA LEU A 180 -11.30 -7.30 19.54
C LEU A 180 -11.65 -8.80 19.44
N SER A 181 -10.62 -9.53 19.00
CA SER A 181 -10.48 -10.99 19.00
C SER A 181 -11.20 -11.75 17.87
N ILE A 182 -10.55 -11.79 16.70
CA ILE A 182 -10.61 -12.99 15.86
C ILE A 182 -9.91 -14.09 16.68
N ARG A 183 -10.69 -14.77 17.53
CA ARG A 183 -10.29 -16.05 18.12
C ARG A 183 -10.22 -17.04 16.96
N LEU A 184 -8.99 -17.40 16.58
CA LEU A 184 -8.68 -18.65 15.90
C LEU A 184 -9.39 -19.79 16.64
N ARG A 185 -10.56 -20.21 16.15
CA ARG A 185 -11.17 -21.49 16.53
C ARG A 185 -10.53 -22.54 15.64
N ILE A 186 -9.35 -22.99 16.05
CA ILE A 186 -8.76 -24.24 15.60
C ILE A 186 -9.70 -25.33 16.11
N GLY A 187 -10.61 -25.79 15.24
CA GLY A 187 -11.43 -26.96 15.48
C GLY A 187 -10.59 -28.21 15.23
N PHE A 188 -9.83 -28.65 16.22
CA PHE A 188 -9.42 -30.04 16.35
C PHE A 188 -10.71 -30.88 16.50
N CYS A 189 -11.07 -31.66 15.49
CA CYS A 189 -11.85 -32.87 15.70
C CYS A 189 -10.89 -34.06 15.62
N CYS A 190 -10.27 -34.36 16.77
CA CYS A 190 -9.89 -35.72 17.08
C CYS A 190 -11.19 -36.51 17.33
N THR A 191 -11.38 -37.61 16.63
CA THR A 191 -12.23 -38.70 17.11
C THR A 191 -11.47 -40.01 16.89
N ILE A 192 -10.75 -40.41 17.94
CA ILE A 192 -10.54 -41.82 18.27
C ILE A 192 -11.66 -42.14 19.25
N ILE A 193 -12.49 -43.12 18.90
CA ILE A 193 -12.81 -44.36 19.65
C ILE A 193 -13.60 -45.24 18.68
#